data_AF-A0A1Z4KW19-F1
#
_entry.id   AF-A0A1Z4KW19-F1
#
_cell.length_a   1.000
_cell.length_b   1.000
_cell.length_c   1.000
_cell.angle_alpha   90.00
_cell.angle_beta   90.00
_cell.angle_gamma   90.00
#
_symmetry.space_group_name_H-M   'P 1'
#
loop_
_entity.id
_entity.type
_entity.pdbx_description
1 polymer ?
#
loop_
_entity_poly.entity_id
_entity_poly.type
_entity_poly.pdbx_seq_one_letter_code
_entity_poly.pdbx_strand_id
1 'polypeptide(L)'
;MKKLEIATGLAQYKVLLAILGVVGAGLSFEMWKWNQQQHEKYIAEKQKACQQSLDIANQYVENNRILRNIYYAAIAQDTFKAKMNQPGINTDFQADKHYILMYSKSASLIPEQPRYEGSLFRRLSKLTDKRPPEPLMVTGKKLLGNKAEVISACSPVTFTVSLENLYEIAQPIDITPYLPPFSSFY
;
A
#
# COMPACT_ATOMS: atom_id res chain seq x y z
N MET A 1 24.15 65.62 30.88
CA MET A 1 23.86 64.84 29.67
C MET A 1 23.97 63.33 29.99
N LYS A 2 22.97 62.71 30.63
CA LYS A 2 22.96 61.26 30.95
C LYS A 2 21.65 60.54 30.56
N LYS A 3 20.64 61.28 30.10
CA LYS A 3 19.32 60.72 29.74
C LYS A 3 19.21 60.30 28.27
N LEU A 4 20.07 60.82 27.39
CA LEU A 4 20.05 60.46 25.96
C LEU A 4 20.70 59.09 25.67
N GLU A 5 21.77 58.74 26.38
CA GLU A 5 22.55 57.52 26.11
C GLU A 5 21.79 56.23 26.48
N ILE A 6 20.94 56.29 27.52
CA ILE A 6 20.11 55.15 27.97
C ILE A 6 18.97 54.88 26.99
N ALA A 7 18.39 55.93 26.40
CA ALA A 7 17.31 55.82 25.42
C ALA A 7 17.80 55.26 24.08
N THR A 8 19.00 55.65 23.64
CA THR A 8 19.61 55.12 22.41
C THR A 8 20.03 53.66 22.56
N GLY A 9 20.56 53.25 23.71
CA GLY A 9 20.93 51.85 23.97
C GLY A 9 19.74 50.89 23.99
N LEU A 10 18.62 51.31 24.60
CA LEU A 10 17.37 50.53 24.61
C LEU A 10 16.70 50.45 23.23
N ALA A 11 16.76 51.54 22.45
CA ALA A 11 16.23 51.56 21.08
C ALA A 11 17.06 50.65 20.15
N GLN A 12 18.39 50.70 20.24
CA GLN A 12 19.28 49.82 19.49
C GLN A 12 19.10 48.34 19.87
N TYR A 13 18.93 48.03 21.15
CA TYR A 13 18.64 46.66 21.61
C TYR A 13 17.30 46.13 21.08
N LYS A 14 16.24 46.95 21.05
CA LYS A 14 14.94 46.57 20.45
C LYS A 14 15.04 46.34 18.95
N VAL A 15 15.80 47.17 18.23
CA VAL A 15 16.05 46.98 16.79
C VAL A 15 16.84 45.69 16.55
N LEU A 16 17.87 45.41 17.35
CA LEU A 16 18.66 44.18 17.26
C LEU A 16 17.80 42.93 17.51
N LEU A 17 16.95 42.95 18.53
CA LEU A 17 16.01 41.86 18.83
C LEU A 17 14.96 41.68 17.73
N ALA A 18 14.47 42.77 17.13
CA ALA A 18 13.55 42.69 16.00
C ALA A 18 14.22 42.05 14.77
N ILE A 19 15.46 42.43 14.48
CA ILE A 19 16.25 41.82 13.39
C ILE A 19 16.51 40.33 13.68
N LEU A 20 16.93 39.98 14.90
CA LEU A 20 17.13 38.58 15.31
C LEU A 20 15.84 37.77 15.24
N GLY A 21 14.70 38.37 15.61
CA GLY A 21 13.38 37.75 15.49
C GLY A 21 12.99 37.49 14.03
N VAL A 22 13.22 38.45 13.13
CA VAL A 22 12.97 38.30 11.69
C VAL A 22 13.88 37.25 11.07
N VAL A 23 15.18 37.27 11.40
CA VAL A 23 16.17 36.30 10.90
C VAL A 23 15.85 34.89 11.42
N GLY A 24 15.54 34.75 12.71
CA GLY A 24 15.16 33.47 13.33
C GLY A 24 13.87 32.90 12.76
N ALA A 25 12.86 33.74 12.50
CA ALA A 25 11.63 33.34 11.84
C ALA A 25 11.88 32.91 10.38
N GLY A 26 12.74 33.64 9.65
CA GLY A 26 13.14 33.30 8.29
C GLY A 26 13.82 31.93 8.19
N LEU A 27 14.83 31.69 9.03
CA LEU A 27 15.53 30.39 9.10
C LEU A 27 14.59 29.25 9.48
N SER A 28 13.66 29.49 10.41
CA SER A 28 12.65 28.50 10.82
C SER A 28 11.68 28.16 9.68
N PHE A 29 11.28 29.17 8.88
CA PHE A 29 10.40 28.97 7.73
C PHE A 29 11.10 28.23 6.59
N GLU A 30 12.37 28.54 6.30
CA GLU A 30 13.16 27.81 5.31
C GLU A 30 13.38 26.35 5.74
N MET A 31 13.68 26.10 7.01
CA MET A 31 13.82 24.76 7.55
C MET A 31 12.50 23.99 7.49
N TRP A 32 11.38 24.64 7.82
CA TRP A 32 10.05 24.04 7.66
C TRP A 32 9.75 23.68 6.21
N LYS A 33 10.02 24.59 5.26
CA LYS A 33 9.85 24.35 3.82
C LYS A 33 10.73 23.20 3.32
N TRP A 34 11.98 23.12 3.78
CA TRP A 34 12.87 22.01 3.44
C TRP A 34 12.34 20.68 3.98
N ASN A 35 11.90 20.65 5.24
CA ASN A 35 11.28 19.46 5.83
C ASN A 35 10.03 19.02 5.06
N GLN A 36 9.18 19.97 4.64
CA GLN A 36 8.00 19.68 3.81
C GLN A 36 8.41 19.02 2.48
N GLN A 37 9.41 19.56 1.79
CA GLN A 37 9.91 18.97 0.53
C GLN A 37 10.47 17.56 0.71
N GLN A 38 11.20 17.30 1.81
CA GLN A 38 11.70 15.95 2.09
C GLN A 38 10.56 14.99 2.42
N HIS A 39 9.55 15.46 3.14
CA HIS A 39 8.36 14.68 3.46
C HIS A 39 7.56 14.33 2.20
N GLU A 40 7.34 15.27 1.30
CA GLU A 40 6.68 15.03 0.01
C GLU A 40 7.45 14.01 -0.85
N LYS A 41 8.78 14.12 -0.92
CA LYS A 41 9.62 13.13 -1.61
C LYS A 41 9.48 11.74 -1.01
N TYR A 42 9.53 11.65 0.32
CA TYR A 42 9.34 10.38 1.03
C TYR A 42 7.97 9.76 0.73
N ILE A 43 6.88 10.54 0.78
CA ILE A 43 5.54 10.06 0.43
C ILE A 43 5.50 9.58 -1.03
N ALA A 44 6.05 10.36 -1.96
CA ALA A 44 6.07 10.00 -3.38
C ALA A 44 6.82 8.68 -3.64
N GLU A 45 7.96 8.47 -2.97
CA GLU A 45 8.70 7.20 -3.05
C GLU A 45 7.87 6.02 -2.51
N LYS A 46 7.19 6.20 -1.37
CA LYS A 46 6.32 5.15 -0.82
C LYS A 46 5.12 4.86 -1.71
N GLN A 47 4.52 5.89 -2.31
CA GLN A 47 3.43 5.72 -3.27
C GLN A 47 3.91 4.95 -4.50
N LYS A 48 5.09 5.28 -5.03
CA LYS A 48 5.69 4.56 -6.16
C LYS A 48 5.95 3.09 -5.84
N ALA A 49 6.53 2.80 -4.67
CA ALA A 49 6.78 1.42 -4.25
C ALA A 49 5.49 0.63 -4.04
N CYS A 50 4.46 1.25 -3.46
CA CYS A 50 3.15 0.65 -3.33
C CYS A 50 2.50 0.38 -4.70
N GLN A 51 2.53 1.35 -5.62
CA GLN A 51 2.01 1.16 -6.97
C GLN A 51 2.72 0.03 -7.72
N GLN A 52 4.06 -0.03 -7.64
CA GLN A 52 4.82 -1.14 -8.20
C GLN A 52 4.41 -2.50 -7.62
N SER A 53 4.14 -2.56 -6.31
CA SER A 53 3.68 -3.78 -5.63
C SER A 53 2.29 -4.23 -6.12
N LEU A 54 1.42 -3.31 -6.50
CA LEU A 54 0.12 -3.59 -7.13
C LEU A 54 0.31 -4.06 -8.57
N ASP A 55 1.13 -3.33 -9.35
CA ASP A 55 1.38 -3.63 -10.76
C ASP A 55 2.00 -5.04 -10.93
N ILE A 56 2.97 -5.41 -10.08
CA ILE A 56 3.59 -6.74 -10.09
C ILE A 56 2.55 -7.82 -9.76
N ALA A 57 1.69 -7.60 -8.76
CA ALA A 57 0.64 -8.56 -8.42
C ALA A 57 -0.36 -8.74 -9.56
N ASN A 58 -0.78 -7.64 -10.20
CA ASN A 58 -1.63 -7.67 -11.39
C ASN A 58 -0.97 -8.47 -12.52
N GLN A 59 0.32 -8.24 -12.81
CA GLN A 59 1.04 -8.99 -13.83
C GLN A 59 1.06 -10.49 -13.55
N TYR A 60 1.28 -10.90 -12.29
CA TYR A 60 1.24 -12.33 -11.95
C TYR A 60 -0.16 -12.92 -12.10
N VAL A 61 -1.19 -12.17 -11.71
CA VAL A 61 -2.59 -12.59 -11.86
C VAL A 61 -2.97 -12.71 -13.33
N GLU A 62 -2.63 -11.74 -14.17
CA GLU A 62 -2.97 -11.73 -15.60
C GLU A 62 -2.24 -12.81 -16.40
N ASN A 63 -0.98 -13.09 -16.05
CA ASN A 63 -0.15 -14.07 -16.74
C ASN A 63 -0.38 -15.52 -16.26
N ASN A 64 -1.03 -15.71 -15.12
CA ASN A 64 -1.36 -17.04 -14.60
C ASN A 64 -2.85 -17.34 -14.77
N ARG A 65 -3.19 -18.32 -15.62
CA ARG A 65 -4.58 -18.67 -15.94
C ARG A 65 -5.45 -18.97 -14.72
N ILE A 66 -4.91 -19.64 -13.70
CA ILE A 66 -5.65 -19.99 -12.48
C ILE A 66 -5.96 -18.72 -11.68
N LEU A 67 -4.94 -17.91 -11.37
CA LEU A 67 -5.13 -16.66 -10.64
C LEU A 67 -6.09 -15.71 -11.38
N ARG A 68 -5.91 -15.60 -12.70
CA ARG A 68 -6.77 -14.80 -13.56
C ARG A 68 -8.23 -15.24 -13.45
N ASN A 69 -8.49 -16.54 -13.56
CA ASN A 69 -9.84 -17.07 -13.48
C ASN A 69 -10.45 -16.87 -12.09
N ILE A 70 -9.69 -17.04 -11.01
CA ILE A 70 -10.15 -16.76 -9.64
C ILE A 70 -10.55 -15.28 -9.52
N TYR A 71 -9.70 -14.37 -10.00
CA TYR A 71 -9.95 -12.93 -9.93
C TYR A 71 -11.19 -12.52 -10.70
N TYR A 72 -11.31 -12.94 -11.96
CA TYR A 72 -12.46 -12.57 -12.78
C TYR A 72 -13.75 -13.28 -12.38
N ALA A 73 -13.69 -14.50 -11.85
CA ALA A 73 -14.85 -15.15 -11.26
C ALA A 73 -15.36 -14.36 -10.04
N ALA A 74 -14.46 -13.89 -9.17
CA ALA A 74 -14.83 -13.00 -8.07
C ALA A 74 -15.48 -11.69 -8.54
N ILE A 75 -14.97 -11.09 -9.62
CA ILE A 75 -15.59 -9.90 -10.23
C ILE A 75 -16.98 -10.22 -10.80
N ALA A 76 -17.13 -11.38 -11.45
CA ALA A 76 -18.39 -11.84 -12.05
C ALA A 76 -19.39 -12.41 -11.02
N GLN A 77 -19.00 -12.52 -9.74
CA GLN A 77 -19.76 -13.20 -8.68
C GLN A 77 -20.05 -14.68 -9.01
N ASP A 78 -19.14 -15.33 -9.73
CA ASP A 78 -19.20 -16.74 -10.11
C ASP A 78 -18.23 -17.58 -9.25
N THR A 79 -18.47 -18.89 -9.18
CA THR A 79 -17.61 -19.84 -8.48
C THR A 79 -16.61 -20.47 -9.44
N PHE A 80 -15.33 -20.20 -9.24
CA PHE A 80 -14.27 -20.92 -9.93
C PHE A 80 -13.72 -22.05 -9.05
N LYS A 81 -13.79 -23.28 -9.55
CA LYS A 81 -13.25 -24.47 -8.87
C LYS A 81 -12.09 -25.02 -9.69
N ALA A 82 -10.87 -24.74 -9.24
CA ALA A 82 -9.66 -25.38 -9.74
C ALA A 82 -8.73 -25.73 -8.58
N LYS A 83 -7.79 -26.65 -8.83
CA LYS A 83 -6.67 -26.85 -7.92
C LYS A 83 -5.82 -25.58 -7.94
N MET A 84 -5.56 -25.02 -6.77
CA MET A 84 -4.79 -23.79 -6.58
C MET A 84 -3.89 -23.97 -5.37
N ASN A 85 -2.73 -23.32 -5.38
CA ASN A 85 -1.81 -23.32 -4.25
C ASN A 85 -2.15 -22.15 -3.33
N GLN A 86 -2.61 -22.47 -2.12
CA GLN A 86 -2.95 -21.54 -1.05
C GLN A 86 -2.09 -21.84 0.19
N PRO A 87 -1.19 -20.93 0.56
CA PRO A 87 -0.25 -21.15 1.65
C PRO A 87 -1.00 -21.28 2.99
N GLY A 88 -0.66 -22.31 3.76
CA GLY A 88 -1.30 -22.64 5.04
C GLY A 88 -2.65 -23.35 4.91
N ILE A 89 -3.12 -23.63 3.69
CA ILE A 89 -4.34 -24.42 3.43
C ILE A 89 -4.00 -25.76 2.79
N ASN A 90 -3.32 -25.72 1.63
CA ASN A 90 -2.95 -26.91 0.88
C ASN A 90 -1.48 -26.93 0.43
N THR A 91 -0.75 -25.85 0.72
CA THR A 91 0.71 -25.77 0.62
C THR A 91 1.28 -25.18 1.92
N ASP A 92 2.57 -25.37 2.15
CA ASP A 92 3.22 -24.87 3.36
C ASP A 92 3.38 -23.34 3.31
N PHE A 93 2.97 -22.67 4.40
CA PHE A 93 3.26 -21.26 4.61
C PHE A 93 4.75 -21.08 4.96
N GLN A 94 5.41 -20.13 4.31
CA GLN A 94 6.82 -19.80 4.49
C GLN A 94 6.93 -18.33 4.88
N ALA A 95 7.60 -18.06 6.00
CA ALA A 95 7.94 -16.70 6.39
C ALA A 95 8.89 -16.07 5.36
N ASP A 96 8.76 -14.76 5.17
CA ASP A 96 9.52 -13.93 4.23
C ASP A 96 9.39 -14.30 2.75
N LYS A 97 8.48 -15.23 2.41
CA LYS A 97 8.09 -15.51 1.03
C LYS A 97 7.04 -14.52 0.54
N HIS A 98 7.09 -14.21 -0.75
CA HIS A 98 6.09 -13.37 -1.42
C HIS A 98 4.84 -14.17 -1.82
N TYR A 99 3.69 -13.56 -1.59
CA TYR A 99 2.37 -14.09 -1.87
C TYR A 99 1.49 -13.03 -2.53
N ILE A 100 0.47 -13.49 -3.24
CA ILE A 100 -0.54 -12.62 -3.83
C ILE A 100 -1.73 -12.57 -2.87
N LEU A 101 -2.03 -11.38 -2.35
CA LEU A 101 -3.25 -11.10 -1.62
C LEU A 101 -4.34 -10.72 -2.64
N MET A 102 -5.41 -11.49 -2.67
CA MET A 102 -6.52 -11.27 -3.58
C MET A 102 -7.82 -11.66 -2.88
N TYR A 103 -8.79 -10.75 -2.89
CA TYR A 103 -10.07 -10.97 -2.24
C TYR A 103 -11.13 -11.37 -3.25
N SER A 104 -12.06 -12.22 -2.84
CA SER A 104 -13.23 -12.59 -3.65
C SER A 104 -14.41 -11.63 -3.50
N LYS A 105 -14.34 -10.71 -2.52
CA LYS A 105 -15.39 -9.77 -2.16
C LYS A 105 -14.80 -8.41 -1.83
N SER A 106 -15.68 -7.43 -1.66
CA SER A 106 -15.34 -6.12 -1.14
C SER A 106 -14.51 -6.21 0.14
N ALA A 107 -13.35 -5.57 0.14
CA ALA A 107 -12.37 -5.60 1.22
C ALA A 107 -11.44 -4.38 1.14
N SER A 108 -10.82 -4.05 2.27
CA SER A 108 -9.69 -3.13 2.31
C SER A 108 -8.39 -3.92 2.11
N LEU A 109 -7.46 -3.40 1.30
CA LEU A 109 -6.17 -4.05 1.01
C LEU A 109 -5.11 -3.81 2.10
N ILE A 110 -5.25 -2.71 2.82
CA ILE A 110 -4.38 -2.34 3.94
C ILE A 110 -5.24 -1.93 5.15
N PRO A 111 -4.66 -1.77 6.35
CA PRO A 111 -5.41 -1.32 7.52
C PRO A 111 -6.15 0.00 7.29
N GLU A 112 -7.33 0.16 7.89
CA GLU A 112 -8.25 1.30 7.68
C GLU A 112 -7.63 2.67 8.01
N GLN A 113 -6.66 2.69 8.92
CA GLN A 113 -5.86 3.85 9.28
C GLN A 113 -4.45 3.70 8.69
N PRO A 114 -4.25 4.05 7.41
CA PRO A 114 -2.93 3.93 6.80
C PRO A 114 -2.00 4.97 7.43
N ARG A 115 -0.80 4.53 7.81
CA ARG A 115 0.23 5.45 8.33
C ARG A 115 0.82 6.38 7.28
N TYR A 116 0.77 6.00 6.01
CA TYR A 116 1.21 6.86 4.93
C TYR A 116 0.07 7.77 4.47
N GLU A 117 0.37 9.04 4.33
CA GLU A 117 -0.56 10.04 3.80
C GLU A 117 -0.61 9.96 2.26
N GLY A 118 -1.77 10.30 1.70
CA GLY A 118 -1.97 10.34 0.25
C GLY A 118 -3.24 9.65 -0.23
N SER A 119 -3.67 10.02 -1.44
CA SER A 119 -4.90 9.49 -2.05
C SER A 119 -4.83 7.99 -2.31
N LEU A 120 -3.66 7.46 -2.70
CA LEU A 120 -3.45 6.03 -2.94
C LEU A 120 -3.70 5.21 -1.67
N PHE A 121 -3.00 5.50 -0.58
CA PHE A 121 -3.15 4.77 0.67
C PHE A 121 -4.57 4.90 1.23
N ARG A 122 -5.17 6.10 1.14
CA ARG A 122 -6.56 6.33 1.54
C ARG A 122 -7.56 5.54 0.69
N ARG A 123 -7.27 5.26 -0.58
CA ARG A 123 -8.09 4.39 -1.44
C ARG A 123 -7.96 2.94 -0.99
N LEU A 124 -6.72 2.48 -0.80
CA LEU A 124 -6.42 1.08 -0.46
C LEU A 124 -6.87 0.69 0.95
N SER A 125 -6.98 1.67 1.86
CA SER A 125 -7.46 1.48 3.24
C SER A 125 -8.98 1.51 3.39
N LYS A 126 -9.72 1.79 2.30
CA LYS A 126 -11.16 1.80 2.30
C LYS A 126 -11.70 0.48 1.76
N LEU A 127 -12.85 0.10 2.29
CA LEU A 127 -13.65 -0.96 1.71
C LEU A 127 -14.05 -0.57 0.28
N THR A 128 -13.84 -1.46 -0.68
CA THR A 128 -14.22 -1.22 -2.08
C THR A 128 -15.73 -1.33 -2.32
N ASP A 129 -16.32 -0.50 -3.16
CA ASP A 129 -17.76 -0.57 -3.41
C ASP A 129 -18.11 -1.75 -4.35
N LYS A 130 -18.78 -2.77 -3.79
CA LYS A 130 -19.45 -3.87 -4.50
C LYS A 130 -18.57 -4.79 -5.37
N ARG A 131 -17.26 -4.56 -5.44
CA ARG A 131 -16.29 -5.36 -6.20
C ARG A 131 -15.06 -5.70 -5.35
N PRO A 132 -14.38 -6.82 -5.63
CA PRO A 132 -13.10 -7.08 -4.99
C PRO A 132 -12.08 -5.99 -5.32
N PRO A 133 -11.20 -5.62 -4.39
CA PRO A 133 -10.07 -4.76 -4.68
C PRO A 133 -9.07 -5.43 -5.65
N GLU A 134 -8.19 -4.60 -6.21
CA GLU A 134 -7.06 -5.08 -7.00
C GLU A 134 -6.13 -6.01 -6.18
N PRO A 135 -5.46 -6.99 -6.82
CA PRO A 135 -4.45 -7.82 -6.17
C PRO A 135 -3.28 -7.00 -5.60
N LEU A 136 -2.74 -7.45 -4.47
CA LEU A 136 -1.59 -6.83 -3.82
C LEU A 136 -0.50 -7.87 -3.52
N MET A 137 0.74 -7.55 -3.87
CA MET A 137 1.88 -8.36 -3.45
C MET A 137 2.15 -8.13 -1.96
N VAL A 138 2.22 -9.22 -1.20
CA VAL A 138 2.50 -9.20 0.23
C VAL A 138 3.61 -10.18 0.57
N THR A 139 4.28 -9.94 1.70
CA THR A 139 5.33 -10.83 2.22
C THR A 139 4.82 -11.46 3.50
N GLY A 140 4.86 -12.80 3.56
CA GLY A 140 4.45 -13.54 4.75
C GLY A 140 5.39 -13.27 5.92
N LYS A 141 4.85 -13.15 7.13
CA LYS A 141 5.65 -13.02 8.36
C LYS A 141 5.42 -14.18 9.31
N LYS A 142 4.16 -14.47 9.61
CA LYS A 142 3.82 -15.50 10.58
C LYS A 142 2.45 -16.10 10.30
N LEU A 143 2.33 -17.40 10.53
CA LEU A 143 1.04 -18.09 10.54
C LEU A 143 0.35 -17.90 11.90
N LEU A 144 -0.91 -17.51 11.89
CA LEU A 144 -1.75 -17.23 13.06
C LEU A 144 -3.06 -18.03 12.97
N GLY A 145 -2.96 -19.35 13.06
CA GLY A 145 -4.10 -20.26 12.89
C GLY A 145 -4.62 -20.23 11.45
N ASN A 146 -5.87 -19.81 11.24
CA ASN A 146 -6.50 -19.66 9.92
C ASN A 146 -6.21 -18.32 9.23
N LYS A 147 -5.26 -17.55 9.76
CA LYS A 147 -4.83 -16.25 9.25
C LYS A 147 -3.31 -16.22 9.12
N ALA A 148 -2.80 -15.28 8.34
CA ALA A 148 -1.38 -14.96 8.28
C ALA A 148 -1.16 -13.48 8.57
N GLU A 149 -0.08 -13.20 9.29
CA GLU A 149 0.49 -11.88 9.39
C GLU A 149 1.35 -11.62 8.15
N VAL A 150 1.12 -10.49 7.49
CA VAL A 150 1.79 -10.09 6.27
C VAL A 150 2.25 -8.64 6.33
N ILE A 151 3.20 -8.28 5.48
CA ILE A 151 3.62 -6.91 5.23
C ILE A 151 3.56 -6.60 3.74
N SER A 152 3.37 -5.34 3.37
CA SER A 152 3.36 -4.90 1.97
C SER A 152 4.09 -3.58 1.82
N ALA A 153 4.50 -3.23 0.59
CA ALA A 153 5.06 -1.90 0.32
C ALA A 153 4.04 -0.77 0.58
N CYS A 154 2.74 -1.11 0.57
CA CYS A 154 1.64 -0.18 0.80
C CYS A 154 1.34 0.08 2.29
N SER A 155 1.88 -0.70 3.22
CA SER A 155 1.66 -0.54 4.66
C SER A 155 2.98 -0.68 5.43
N PRO A 156 3.39 0.33 6.22
CA PRO A 156 4.60 0.22 7.05
C PRO A 156 4.44 -0.72 8.25
N VAL A 157 3.19 -1.09 8.57
CA VAL A 157 2.88 -2.02 9.65
C VAL A 157 2.45 -3.36 9.08
N THR A 158 2.76 -4.43 9.80
CA THR A 158 2.20 -5.74 9.52
C THR A 158 0.69 -5.72 9.76
N PHE A 159 -0.03 -6.53 9.01
CA PHE A 159 -1.46 -6.69 9.15
C PHE A 159 -1.85 -8.14 8.91
N THR A 160 -3.01 -8.53 9.42
CA THR A 160 -3.47 -9.91 9.37
C THR A 160 -4.47 -10.09 8.25
N VAL A 161 -4.30 -11.16 7.46
CA VAL A 161 -5.21 -11.55 6.38
C VAL A 161 -5.64 -13.00 6.55
N SER A 162 -6.82 -13.34 6.05
CA SER A 162 -7.30 -14.74 6.02
C SER A 162 -6.51 -15.53 4.97
N LEU A 163 -6.14 -16.78 5.29
CA LEU A 163 -5.37 -17.64 4.36
C LEU A 163 -6.12 -17.90 3.06
N GLU A 164 -7.45 -17.86 3.08
CA GLU A 164 -8.29 -18.04 1.89
C GLU A 164 -8.08 -16.97 0.81
N ASN A 165 -7.54 -15.79 1.19
CA ASN A 165 -7.25 -14.69 0.29
C ASN A 165 -5.77 -14.63 -0.11
N LEU A 166 -4.95 -15.59 0.36
CA LEU A 166 -3.54 -15.70 -0.01
C LEU A 166 -3.35 -16.79 -1.05
N TYR A 167 -2.53 -16.47 -2.04
CA TYR A 167 -2.19 -17.36 -3.14
C TYR A 167 -0.70 -17.37 -3.37
N GLU A 168 -0.16 -18.54 -3.72
CA GLU A 168 1.22 -18.61 -4.22
C GLU A 168 1.35 -17.94 -5.59
N ILE A 169 2.50 -17.32 -5.84
CA ILE A 169 2.82 -16.75 -7.16
C ILE A 169 2.85 -17.87 -8.22
N ALA A 170 3.44 -19.01 -7.88
CA ALA A 170 3.45 -20.20 -8.72
C ALA A 170 2.21 -21.07 -8.43
N GLN A 171 1.23 -21.00 -9.33
CA GLN A 171 0.08 -21.90 -9.34
C GLN A 171 0.36 -23.15 -10.18
N PRO A 172 -0.35 -24.27 -9.92
CA PRO A 172 -0.24 -25.44 -10.78
C PRO A 172 -0.62 -25.12 -12.23
N ILE A 173 -0.05 -25.88 -13.16
CA ILE A 173 -0.34 -25.69 -14.59
C ILE A 173 -1.77 -26.17 -14.85
N ASP A 174 -2.63 -25.27 -15.31
CA ASP A 174 -3.96 -25.62 -15.79
C ASP A 174 -3.85 -26.28 -17.17
N ILE A 175 -3.82 -27.61 -17.19
CA ILE A 175 -3.81 -28.44 -18.41
C ILE A 175 -5.18 -28.58 -19.08
N THR A 176 -6.22 -27.88 -18.59
CA THR A 176 -7.55 -28.00 -19.17
C THR A 176 -7.55 -27.41 -20.58
N PRO A 177 -7.81 -28.20 -21.64
CA PRO A 177 -7.75 -27.69 -23.00
C PRO A 177 -8.73 -26.54 -23.17
N TYR A 178 -8.26 -25.45 -23.78
CA TYR A 178 -9.14 -24.36 -24.20
C TYR A 178 -10.02 -24.87 -25.33
N LEU A 179 -11.24 -25.29 -24.99
CA LEU A 179 -12.28 -25.50 -25.98
C LEU A 179 -12.89 -24.12 -26.24
N PRO A 180 -12.63 -23.49 -27.40
CA PRO A 180 -13.37 -22.29 -27.75
C PRO A 180 -14.86 -22.62 -27.68
N PRO A 181 -15.73 -21.66 -27.30
CA PRO A 181 -17.16 -21.89 -27.34
C PRO A 181 -17.50 -22.35 -28.75
N PHE A 182 -17.96 -23.59 -28.89
CA PHE A 182 -18.49 -24.06 -30.15
C PHE A 182 -19.63 -23.10 -30.48
N SER A 183 -19.40 -22.26 -31.48
CA SER A 183 -20.46 -21.56 -32.17
C SER A 183 -21.42 -22.64 -32.65
N SER A 184 -22.53 -22.80 -31.92
CA SER A 184 -23.67 -23.57 -32.38
C SER A 184 -24.18 -22.86 -33.63
N PHE A 185 -23.68 -23.29 -34.79
CA PHE A 185 -24.34 -23.05 -36.06
C PHE A 185 -25.60 -23.92 -36.05
N TYR A 186 -26.74 -23.29 -35.75
CA TYR A 186 -28.07 -23.79 -36.05
C TYR A 186 -28.92 -22.63 -36.55
#